data_AF-A0A2N5KU89-F1
#
_entry.id   AF-A0A2N5KU89-F1
#
_cell.length_a   1.000
_cell.length_b   1.000
_cell.length_c   1.000
_cell.angle_alpha   90.00
_cell.angle_beta   90.00
_cell.angle_gamma   90.00
#
_symmetry.space_group_name_H-M   'P 1'
#
loop_
_entity.id
_entity.type
_entity.pdbx_description
1 polymer ?
#
loop_
_entity_poly.entity_id
_entity_poly.type
_entity_poly.pdbx_seq_one_letter_code
_entity_poly.pdbx_strand_id
1 'polypeptide(L)'
;MECRLLEIAPDMIPEFYWEGGPQELFGGKLRWSEAGKGCVTRADVTDTSTGFWVTDWELVLDYDARGKLVYRYDRRGPSHRGAACITYVGESEPVELIPRETLVRVSLARWWSAGDYPEACYLMLSGWY
;
A
#
# COMPACT_ATOMS: atom_id res chain seq x y z
N MET A 1 11.90 2.20 -21.89
CA MET A 1 11.26 3.42 -21.38
C MET A 1 11.55 3.38 -19.90
N GLU A 2 12.58 4.11 -19.50
CA GLU A 2 13.34 3.91 -18.27
C GLU A 2 12.86 4.96 -17.27
N CYS A 3 12.16 4.55 -16.22
CA CYS A 3 11.75 5.46 -15.16
C CYS A 3 12.99 6.00 -14.45
N ARG A 4 13.36 7.24 -14.75
CA ARG A 4 14.47 7.93 -14.10
C ARG A 4 14.02 8.52 -12.77
N LEU A 5 14.10 7.72 -11.72
CA LEU A 5 14.25 8.23 -10.34
C LEU A 5 15.56 9.04 -10.16
N LEU A 6 16.46 9.03 -11.16
CA LEU A 6 17.75 9.72 -11.15
C LEU A 6 17.69 11.25 -11.34
N GLU A 7 16.52 11.85 -11.52
CA GLU A 7 16.37 13.32 -11.63
C GLU A 7 15.81 13.97 -10.35
N ILE A 8 15.59 13.19 -9.30
CA ILE A 8 15.28 13.71 -7.97
C ILE A 8 16.60 14.08 -7.30
N ALA A 9 16.75 15.34 -6.88
CA ALA A 9 17.90 15.77 -6.10
C ALA A 9 18.13 14.79 -4.94
N PRO A 10 19.37 14.39 -4.60
CA PRO A 10 19.65 13.38 -3.56
C PRO A 10 18.95 13.67 -2.22
N ASP A 11 18.72 14.95 -1.95
CA ASP A 11 18.11 15.52 -0.75
C ASP A 11 16.56 15.38 -0.72
N MET A 12 15.96 14.96 -1.83
CA MET A 12 14.51 14.80 -2.02
C MET A 12 14.08 13.34 -2.07
N ILE A 13 15.02 12.39 -1.90
CA ILE A 13 14.68 10.97 -1.76
C ILE A 13 14.05 10.77 -0.38
N PRO A 14 12.80 10.30 -0.28
CA PRO A 14 12.18 10.06 1.01
C PRO A 14 12.99 9.04 1.82
N GLU A 15 13.14 9.30 3.12
CA GLU A 15 13.95 8.48 4.04
C GLU A 15 13.59 6.99 4.01
N PHE A 16 12.31 6.69 3.73
CA PHE A 16 11.83 5.32 3.52
C PHE A 16 11.08 5.23 2.20
N TYR A 17 11.68 4.52 1.25
CA TYR A 17 11.08 4.18 -0.03
C TYR A 17 11.20 2.68 -0.33
N TRP A 18 10.20 2.14 -1.01
CA TRP A 18 10.18 0.76 -1.51
C TRP A 18 9.86 0.75 -3.00
N GLU A 19 10.36 -0.25 -3.71
CA GLU A 19 10.05 -0.50 -5.12
C GLU A 19 9.55 -1.93 -5.28
N GLY A 20 8.75 -2.18 -6.31
CA GLY A 20 8.25 -3.52 -6.59
C GLY A 20 6.80 -3.71 -6.19
N GLY A 21 6.45 -4.95 -5.85
CA GLY A 21 5.10 -5.31 -5.43
C GLY A 21 4.82 -4.96 -3.97
N PRO A 22 3.55 -5.04 -3.53
CA PRO A 22 3.16 -4.66 -2.18
C PRO A 22 3.81 -5.52 -1.09
N GLN A 23 4.33 -6.70 -1.43
CA GLN A 23 5.08 -7.55 -0.50
C GLN A 23 6.42 -6.95 -0.05
N GLU A 24 6.98 -5.97 -0.78
CA GLU A 24 8.25 -5.32 -0.40
C GLU A 24 8.05 -4.25 0.68
N LEU A 25 6.83 -3.75 0.83
CA LEU A 25 6.49 -2.67 1.75
C LEU A 25 6.85 -3.02 3.19
N PHE A 26 7.34 -2.00 3.90
CA PHE A 26 7.76 -2.12 5.30
C PHE A 26 8.80 -3.23 5.55
N GLY A 27 9.68 -3.45 4.57
CA GLY A 27 10.75 -4.44 4.65
C GLY A 27 10.24 -5.87 4.65
N GLY A 28 9.16 -6.16 3.92
CA GLY A 28 8.61 -7.51 3.82
C GLY A 28 7.83 -8.01 5.02
N LYS A 29 7.54 -7.14 5.99
CA LYS A 29 6.89 -7.50 7.27
C LYS A 29 5.36 -7.53 7.21
N LEU A 30 4.76 -7.17 6.08
CA LEU A 30 3.31 -7.24 5.91
C LEU A 30 2.82 -8.68 5.85
N ARG A 31 1.80 -8.98 6.66
CA ARG A 31 1.00 -10.19 6.57
C ARG A 31 -0.26 -9.89 5.78
N TRP A 32 -0.59 -10.77 4.83
CA TRP A 32 -1.72 -10.60 3.93
C TRP A 32 -2.84 -11.57 4.30
N SER A 33 -4.06 -11.06 4.42
CA SER A 33 -5.25 -11.90 4.56
C SER A 33 -5.73 -12.43 3.20
N GLU A 34 -6.62 -13.42 3.21
CA GLU A 34 -7.27 -13.92 1.98
C GLU A 34 -8.04 -12.82 1.23
N ALA A 35 -8.54 -11.82 1.96
CA ALA A 35 -9.22 -10.65 1.41
C ALA A 35 -8.23 -9.57 0.91
N GLY A 36 -6.92 -9.84 0.92
CA GLY A 36 -5.91 -8.93 0.39
C GLY A 36 -5.55 -7.78 1.33
N LYS A 37 -5.98 -7.80 2.59
CA LYS A 37 -5.63 -6.74 3.55
C LYS A 37 -4.25 -7.03 4.13
N GLY A 38 -3.29 -6.13 3.85
CA GLY A 38 -1.95 -6.17 4.44
C GLY A 38 -1.94 -5.53 5.83
N CYS A 39 -1.26 -6.15 6.79
CA CYS A 39 -1.06 -5.57 8.12
C CYS A 39 0.26 -6.00 8.77
N VAL A 40 0.70 -5.22 9.75
CA VAL A 40 1.76 -5.59 10.69
C VAL A 40 1.13 -5.99 12.02
N THR A 41 1.68 -7.01 12.66
CA THR A 41 1.30 -7.43 14.02
C THR A 41 2.40 -7.09 15.01
N ARG A 42 2.12 -7.23 16.32
CA ARG A 42 3.14 -7.04 17.37
C ARG A 42 4.38 -7.93 17.22
N ALA A 43 4.28 -9.02 16.47
CA ALA A 43 5.40 -9.92 16.21
C ALA A 43 6.39 -9.38 15.15
N ASP A 44 5.95 -8.47 14.26
CA ASP A 44 6.72 -8.02 13.09
C ASP A 44 6.82 -6.49 13.03
N VAL A 45 7.08 -5.84 14.16
CA VAL A 45 7.15 -4.37 14.21
C VAL A 45 8.20 -3.84 13.22
N THR A 46 7.84 -2.78 12.53
CA THR A 46 8.61 -2.12 11.47
C THR A 46 9.32 -0.90 12.03
N ASP A 47 10.44 -0.51 11.41
CA ASP A 47 11.22 0.66 11.86
C ASP A 47 10.51 1.99 11.54
N THR A 48 9.60 1.95 10.57
CA THR A 48 8.74 3.08 10.18
C THR A 48 7.28 2.66 10.06
N SER A 49 6.37 3.61 10.27
CA SER A 49 4.93 3.46 10.04
C SER A 49 4.44 4.18 8.79
N THR A 50 5.30 4.89 8.07
CA THR A 50 4.96 5.65 6.86
C THR A 50 6.13 5.66 5.88
N GLY A 51 5.85 5.67 4.59
CA GLY A 51 6.88 5.84 3.57
C GLY A 51 6.26 5.96 2.18
N PHE A 52 7.11 5.82 1.18
CA PHE A 52 6.71 5.90 -0.22
C PHE A 52 6.97 4.59 -0.95
N TRP A 53 6.17 4.32 -1.97
CA TRP A 53 6.20 3.10 -2.74
C TRP A 53 6.12 3.41 -4.22
N VAL A 54 7.14 3.01 -4.97
CA VAL A 54 7.08 2.98 -6.43
C VAL A 54 6.50 1.64 -6.84
N THR A 55 5.21 1.64 -7.18
CA THR A 55 4.50 0.40 -7.55
C THR A 55 4.98 -0.13 -8.89
N ASP A 56 5.30 -1.41 -8.98
CA ASP A 56 5.69 -2.06 -10.23
C ASP A 56 4.50 -2.54 -11.08
N TRP A 57 3.29 -2.17 -10.68
CA TRP A 57 2.04 -2.44 -11.39
C TRP A 57 1.02 -1.33 -11.13
N GLU A 58 0.00 -1.25 -11.98
CA GLU A 58 -1.09 -0.30 -11.79
C GLU A 58 -1.95 -0.66 -10.57
N LEU A 59 -2.57 0.36 -9.97
CA LEU A 59 -3.56 0.20 -8.91
C LEU A 59 -4.91 0.68 -9.42
N VAL A 60 -5.93 -0.18 -9.30
CA VAL A 60 -7.28 0.11 -9.77
C VAL A 60 -8.17 0.49 -8.59
N LEU A 61 -8.90 1.60 -8.72
CA LEU A 61 -9.88 2.02 -7.74
C LEU A 61 -11.04 1.03 -7.65
N ASP A 62 -11.44 0.69 -6.43
CA ASP A 62 -12.60 -0.18 -6.17
C ASP A 62 -13.19 0.11 -4.77
N TYR A 63 -14.21 -0.65 -4.39
CA TYR A 63 -14.81 -0.68 -3.07
C TYR A 63 -14.64 -2.06 -2.46
N ASP A 64 -14.25 -2.11 -1.18
CA ASP A 64 -14.27 -3.37 -0.45
C ASP A 64 -15.69 -3.80 -0.07
N ALA A 65 -15.83 -5.01 0.49
CA ALA A 65 -17.11 -5.57 0.88
C ALA A 65 -17.88 -4.74 1.92
N ARG A 66 -17.24 -3.75 2.57
CA ARG A 66 -17.87 -2.82 3.51
C ARG A 66 -18.18 -1.46 2.87
N GLY A 67 -18.02 -1.34 1.56
CA GLY A 67 -18.20 -0.10 0.82
C GLY A 67 -17.09 0.93 1.05
N LYS A 68 -15.93 0.52 1.61
CA LYS A 68 -14.81 1.44 1.78
C LYS A 68 -14.00 1.52 0.51
N LEU A 69 -13.58 2.73 0.16
CA LEU A 69 -12.77 2.98 -1.03
C LEU A 69 -11.36 2.40 -0.87
N VAL A 70 -10.91 1.69 -1.89
CA VAL A 70 -9.67 0.93 -1.91
C VAL A 70 -8.98 1.03 -3.26
N TYR A 71 -7.68 0.82 -3.28
CA TYR A 71 -6.90 0.55 -4.47
C TYR A 71 -6.49 -0.92 -4.48
N ARG A 72 -6.74 -1.60 -5.61
CA ARG A 72 -6.37 -2.99 -5.83
C ARG A 72 -5.10 -3.09 -6.65
N TYR A 73 -4.13 -3.85 -6.13
CA TYR A 73 -2.99 -4.34 -6.89
C TYR A 73 -3.28 -5.78 -7.30
N ASP A 74 -3.55 -6.00 -8.59
CA ASP A 74 -3.88 -7.31 -9.13
C ASP A 74 -3.19 -7.56 -10.47
N ARG A 75 -2.08 -8.31 -10.43
CA ARG A 75 -1.34 -8.72 -11.63
C ARG A 75 -2.04 -9.81 -12.45
N ARG A 76 -3.08 -10.43 -11.90
CA ARG A 76 -3.80 -11.56 -12.50
C ARG A 76 -5.21 -11.16 -12.96
N GLY A 77 -5.59 -9.90 -12.78
CA GLY A 77 -6.86 -9.32 -13.19
C GLY A 77 -7.92 -9.36 -12.08
N PRO A 78 -8.91 -8.44 -12.09
CA PRO A 78 -9.67 -7.91 -10.94
C PRO A 78 -10.46 -8.90 -10.06
N SER A 79 -10.51 -10.17 -10.43
CA SER A 79 -11.28 -11.23 -9.76
C SER A 79 -10.39 -12.24 -9.01
N HIS A 80 -9.08 -12.00 -8.90
CA HIS A 80 -8.16 -12.97 -8.28
C HIS A 80 -8.15 -12.85 -6.74
N ARG A 81 -8.42 -13.96 -6.05
CA ARG A 81 -8.23 -14.05 -4.59
C ARG A 81 -6.74 -13.89 -4.23
N GLY A 82 -6.44 -13.01 -3.27
CA GLY A 82 -5.06 -12.69 -2.88
C GLY A 82 -4.45 -11.46 -3.57
N ALA A 83 -5.21 -10.74 -4.41
CA ALA A 83 -4.83 -9.39 -4.82
C ALA A 83 -4.76 -8.46 -3.60
N ALA A 84 -3.77 -7.57 -3.54
CA ALA A 84 -3.68 -6.63 -2.42
C ALA A 84 -4.80 -5.59 -2.53
N CYS A 85 -5.50 -5.37 -1.42
CA CYS A 85 -6.63 -4.45 -1.29
C CYS A 85 -6.27 -3.39 -0.26
N ILE A 86 -5.78 -2.24 -0.75
CA ILE A 86 -5.20 -1.19 0.08
C ILE A 86 -6.24 -0.10 0.29
N THR A 87 -6.57 0.18 1.54
CA THR A 87 -7.58 1.19 1.86
C THR A 87 -7.08 2.60 1.56
N TYR A 88 -7.89 3.38 0.84
CA TYR A 88 -7.63 4.79 0.62
C TYR A 88 -8.10 5.63 1.82
N VAL A 89 -7.24 6.54 2.25
CA VAL A 89 -7.50 7.49 3.35
C VAL A 89 -6.98 8.89 3.03
N GLY A 90 -6.72 9.20 1.75
CA GLY A 90 -6.23 10.49 1.31
C GLY A 90 -7.33 11.56 1.21
N GLU A 91 -6.91 12.81 1.08
CA GLU A 91 -7.82 13.97 0.96
C GLU A 91 -8.14 14.32 -0.50
N SER A 92 -7.29 13.92 -1.45
CA SER A 92 -7.51 14.15 -2.88
C SER A 92 -8.67 13.31 -3.41
N GLU A 93 -9.36 13.81 -4.45
CA GLU A 93 -10.36 13.02 -5.17
C GLU A 93 -9.71 11.74 -5.75
N PRO A 94 -10.24 10.54 -5.46
CA PRO A 94 -9.66 9.29 -5.96
C PRO A 94 -9.78 9.19 -7.48
N VAL A 95 -8.68 8.81 -8.13
CA VAL A 95 -8.65 8.49 -9.57
C VAL A 95 -8.92 7.01 -9.81
N GLU A 96 -9.54 6.68 -10.94
CA GLU A 96 -9.89 5.29 -11.29
C GLU A 96 -8.67 4.36 -11.42
N LEU A 97 -7.53 4.92 -11.84
CA LEU A 97 -6.30 4.18 -12.10
C LEU A 97 -5.09 4.99 -11.64
N ILE A 98 -4.25 4.40 -10.79
CA ILE A 98 -2.89 4.87 -10.50
C ILE A 98 -1.94 4.04 -11.35
N PRO A 99 -1.20 4.62 -12.31
CA PRO A 99 -0.31 3.86 -13.18
C PRO A 99 0.81 3.14 -12.42
N ARG A 100 1.41 2.13 -13.07
CA ARG A 100 2.69 1.60 -12.62
C ARG A 100 3.76 2.69 -12.64
N GLU A 101 4.80 2.49 -11.85
CA GLU A 101 5.94 3.41 -11.69
C GLU A 101 5.56 4.77 -11.07
N THR A 102 4.34 4.90 -10.53
CA THR A 102 3.90 6.05 -9.74
C THR A 102 4.42 5.97 -8.30
N LEU A 103 4.82 7.12 -7.75
CA LEU A 103 5.22 7.23 -6.35
C LEU A 103 3.98 7.36 -5.47
N VAL A 104 3.74 6.38 -4.60
CA VAL A 104 2.55 6.26 -3.76
C VAL A 104 2.91 6.45 -2.30
N ARG A 105 2.18 7.29 -1.57
CA ARG A 105 2.34 7.45 -0.11
C ARG A 105 1.51 6.40 0.62
N VAL A 106 2.20 5.56 1.39
CA VAL A 106 1.60 4.49 2.19
C VAL A 106 1.92 4.65 3.68
N SER A 107 1.03 4.14 4.52
CA SER A 107 1.20 4.15 5.98
C SER A 107 0.53 2.96 6.64
N LEU A 108 0.89 2.72 7.89
CA LEU A 108 0.23 1.78 8.77
C LEU A 108 -0.76 2.53 9.68
N ALA A 109 -1.96 1.97 9.84
CA ALA A 109 -2.96 2.47 10.78
C ALA A 109 -2.44 2.38 12.23
N ARG A 110 -3.13 3.03 13.15
CA ARG A 110 -2.88 2.82 14.60
C ARG A 110 -3.22 1.37 14.96
N TRP A 111 -2.56 0.84 15.99
CA TRP A 111 -2.87 -0.46 16.57
C TRP A 111 -4.38 -0.58 16.82
N TRP A 112 -4.99 -1.59 16.23
CA TRP A 112 -6.42 -1.82 16.30
C TRP A 112 -6.72 -3.32 16.34
N SER A 113 -7.80 -3.69 17.03
CA SER A 113 -8.30 -5.05 17.08
C SER A 113 -9.83 -5.07 16.94
N ALA A 114 -10.35 -6.11 16.29
CA ALA A 114 -11.77 -6.41 16.18
C ALA A 114 -12.26 -7.32 17.31
N GLY A 115 -12.06 -6.96 18.57
CA GLY A 115 -12.43 -7.81 19.72
C GLY A 115 -11.34 -8.84 20.03
N ASP A 116 -11.62 -10.13 19.81
CA ASP A 116 -10.69 -11.22 20.17
C ASP A 116 -9.55 -11.45 19.14
N TYR A 117 -9.54 -10.69 18.06
CA TYR A 117 -8.46 -10.78 17.08
C TYR A 117 -7.18 -10.09 17.59
N PRO A 118 -5.99 -10.57 17.21
CA PRO A 118 -4.74 -9.88 17.55
C PRO A 118 -4.73 -8.44 17.06
N GLU A 119 -4.13 -7.54 17.84
CA GLU A 119 -3.89 -6.17 17.39
C GLU A 119 -3.01 -6.16 16.13
N ALA A 120 -3.42 -5.33 15.17
CA ALA A 120 -2.68 -5.11 13.95
C ALA A 120 -2.72 -3.65 13.53
N CYS A 121 -1.71 -3.24 12.76
CA CYS A 121 -1.69 -1.99 12.04
C CYS A 121 -1.90 -2.28 10.56
N TYR A 122 -3.04 -1.88 10.01
CA TYR A 122 -3.39 -2.15 8.62
C TYR A 122 -2.73 -1.17 7.65
N LEU A 123 -2.31 -1.68 6.49
CA LEU A 123 -1.78 -0.90 5.39
C LEU A 123 -2.85 0.04 4.83
N MET A 124 -2.45 1.29 4.56
CA MET A 124 -3.28 2.33 3.96
C MET A 124 -2.51 3.08 2.87
N LEU A 125 -3.24 3.62 1.90
CA LEU A 125 -2.77 4.50 0.85
C LEU A 125 -3.38 5.89 1.07
N SER A 126 -2.57 6.94 0.95
CA SER A 126 -3.02 8.32 1.24
C SER A 126 -2.76 9.34 0.15
N GLY A 127 -2.01 8.99 -0.90
CA GLY A 127 -1.74 9.88 -2.03
C GLY A 127 -0.78 9.26 -3.03
N TRP A 128 -0.61 9.93 -4.17
CA TRP A 128 0.29 9.55 -5.26
C TRP A 128 0.81 10.82 -5.97
N TYR A 129 1.98 10.73 -6.61
CA TYR A 129 2.71 11.83 -7.23
C TYR A 129 3.29 11.47 -8.59
#